data_AF-A0A1W1VJ06-F1
#
_entry.id   AF-A0A1W1VJ06-F1
#
_cell.length_a   1.000
_cell.length_b   1.000
_cell.length_c   1.000
_cell.angle_alpha   90.00
_cell.angle_beta   90.00
_cell.angle_gamma   90.00
#
_symmetry.space_group_name_H-M   'P 1'
#
loop_
_entity.id
_entity.type
_entity.pdbx_description
1 polymer ?
#
loop_
_entity_poly.entity_id
_entity_poly.type
_entity_poly.pdbx_seq_one_letter_code
_entity_poly.pdbx_strand_id
1 'polypeptide(L)' 'MPDILIMWRVNLPDGLTELTLSREAPVPEVGDILIGTTETWEVTEVFRDTVGVRIYVRRT' A
#
# COMPACT_ATOMS: atom_id res chain seq x y z
N MET A 1 11.76 9.67 3.25
CA MET A 1 10.64 8.77 2.97
C MET A 1 10.08 8.33 4.31
N PRO A 2 8.82 8.63 4.63
CA PRO A 2 8.27 8.28 5.94
C PRO A 2 8.04 6.77 6.05
N ASP A 3 8.21 6.22 7.24
CA ASP A 3 7.89 4.81 7.51
C ASP A 3 6.38 4.59 7.50
N ILE A 4 5.92 3.62 6.70
CA ILE A 4 4.51 3.25 6.61
C ILE A 4 4.33 1.89 7.26
N LEU A 5 3.56 1.85 8.35
CA LEU A 5 3.19 0.60 8.99
C LEU A 5 2.04 -0.08 8.22
N ILE A 6 2.35 -1.23 7.62
CA ILE A 6 1.37 -2.10 6.98
C ILE A 6 0.73 -2.97 8.05
N MET A 7 -0.57 -2.77 8.27
CA MET A 7 -1.37 -3.55 9.22
C MET A 7 -1.80 -4.89 8.65
N TRP A 8 -2.08 -4.93 7.34
CA TRP A 8 -2.57 -6.12 6.68
C TRP A 8 -2.12 -6.16 5.21
N ARG A 9 -1.86 -7.38 4.69
CA ARG A 9 -1.47 -7.63 3.31
C ARG A 9 -2.30 -8.78 2.73
N VAL A 10 -2.91 -8.57 1.57
CA VAL A 10 -3.61 -9.61 0.79
C VAL A 10 -3.08 -9.61 -0.63
N ASN A 11 -2.68 -10.77 -1.14
CA ASN A 11 -2.37 -10.91 -2.56
C ASN A 11 -3.67 -11.18 -3.32
N LEU A 12 -3.96 -10.35 -4.32
CA LEU A 12 -5.14 -10.45 -5.17
C LEU A 12 -4.80 -11.23 -6.45
N PRO A 13 -5.84 -11.69 -7.19
CA PRO A 13 -5.66 -12.12 -8.57
C PRO A 13 -4.97 -11.03 -9.41
N ASP A 14 -4.39 -11.41 -10.55
CA ASP A 14 -3.75 -10.49 -11.50
C ASP A 14 -2.44 -9.83 -11.04
N GLY A 15 -1.88 -10.30 -9.92
CA GLY A 15 -0.59 -9.84 -9.39
C GLY A 15 -0.65 -8.52 -8.64
N LEU A 16 -1.87 -8.09 -8.26
CA LEU A 16 -2.08 -6.97 -7.36
C LEU A 16 -1.94 -7.41 -5.90
N THR A 17 -1.56 -6.49 -5.04
CA THR A 17 -1.48 -6.69 -3.60
C THR A 17 -2.25 -5.57 -2.92
N GLU A 18 -3.23 -5.92 -2.10
CA GLU A 18 -3.87 -4.98 -1.18
C GLU A 18 -3.01 -4.83 0.07
N LEU A 19 -2.71 -3.59 0.43
CA LEU A 19 -2.10 -3.24 1.70
C LEU A 19 -3.06 -2.36 2.50
N THR A 20 -3.33 -2.74 3.74
CA THR A 20 -4.04 -1.87 4.69
C THR A 20 -2.98 -1.18 5.56
N LEU A 21 -3.03 0.15 5.59
CA LEU A 21 -2.11 0.98 6.36
C LEU A 21 -2.73 1.35 7.71
N SER A 22 -1.89 1.65 8.70
CA SER A 22 -2.34 2.31 9.92
C SER A 22 -2.97 3.68 9.59
N ARG A 23 -3.98 4.09 10.35
CA ARG A 23 -4.61 5.42 10.21
C ARG A 23 -3.64 6.57 10.45
N GLU A 24 -2.60 6.33 11.22
CA GLU A 24 -1.58 7.34 11.55
C GLU A 24 -0.45 7.36 10.51
N ALA A 25 -0.43 6.41 9.58
CA ALA A 25 0.57 6.37 8.53
C ALA A 25 0.29 7.44 7.47
N PRO A 26 1.33 8.06 6.91
CA PRO A 26 1.17 8.93 5.75
C PRO A 26 0.59 8.13 4.59
N VAL A 27 -0.36 8.75 3.89
CA VAL A 27 -1.07 8.09 2.79
C VAL A 27 -0.31 8.33 1.49
N PRO A 28 0.21 7.28 0.84
CA PRO A 28 0.89 7.44 -0.45
C PRO A 28 -0.11 7.82 -1.54
N GLU A 29 0.41 8.34 -2.65
CA GLU A 29 -0.33 8.70 -3.84
C GLU A 29 -0.20 7.64 -4.93
N VAL A 30 -1.10 7.65 -5.91
CA VAL A 30 -1.00 6.75 -7.06
C VAL A 30 0.24 7.09 -7.88
N GLY A 31 1.04 6.07 -8.21
CA GLY A 31 2.35 6.19 -8.84
C GLY A 31 3.52 6.28 -7.85
N ASP A 32 3.24 6.40 -6.54
CA ASP A 32 4.31 6.33 -5.54
C ASP A 32 4.95 4.95 -5.51
N ILE A 33 6.25 4.92 -5.24
CA ILE A 33 7.01 3.69 -5.08
C ILE A 33 7.20 3.41 -3.59
N LEU A 34 6.65 2.29 -3.12
CA LEU A 34 6.87 1.75 -1.79
C LEU A 34 8.03 0.77 -1.80
N ILE A 35 9.04 1.07 -0.99
CA ILE A 35 10.24 0.24 -0.86
C ILE A 35 10.10 -0.57 0.44
N GLY A 36 9.78 -1.85 0.29
CA GLY A 36 9.86 -2.81 1.37
C GLY A 36 11.29 -3.29 1.60
N THR A 37 11.46 -4.12 2.63
CA THR A 37 12.77 -4.72 2.94
C THR A 37 13.27 -5.70 1.88
N THR A 38 12.36 -6.37 1.17
CA THR A 38 12.69 -7.42 0.18
C THR A 38 12.05 -7.18 -1.19
N GLU A 39 11.12 -6.25 -1.30
CA GLU A 39 10.30 -6.03 -2.50
C GLU A 39 10.05 -4.54 -2.68
N THR A 40 9.89 -4.12 -3.93
CA THR A 40 9.46 -2.78 -4.29
C THR A 40 8.10 -2.87 -4.95
N TRP A 41 7.22 -1.95 -4.63
CA TRP A 41 5.87 -1.90 -5.18
C TRP A 41 5.54 -0.49 -5.68
N GLU A 42 4.76 -0.40 -6.74
CA GLU A 42 4.14 0.82 -7.23
C GLU A 42 2.69 0.88 -6.76
N VAL A 43 2.26 2.01 -6.21
CA VAL A 43 0.88 2.23 -5.79
C VAL A 43 0.00 2.46 -7.01
N THR A 44 -0.97 1.58 -7.24
CA THR A 44 -1.89 1.68 -8.38
C THR A 44 -3.18 2.37 -7.99
N GLU A 45 -3.67 2.16 -6.77
CA GLU A 45 -4.93 2.76 -6.29
C GLU A 45 -4.89 3.02 -4.79
N VAL A 46 -5.63 4.04 -4.34
CA VAL A 46 -5.69 4.46 -2.94
C VAL A 46 -7.15 4.67 -2.52
N PHE A 47 -7.59 3.91 -1.52
CA PHE A 47 -8.92 3.98 -0.92
C PHE A 47 -8.80 4.47 0.53
N ARG A 48 -9.46 5.59 0.82
CA ARG A 48 -9.55 6.12 2.19
C ARG A 48 -10.96 5.89 2.69
N ASP A 49 -11.09 5.15 3.78
CA ASP A 49 -12.39 4.86 4.37
C ASP A 49 -12.48 5.32 5.83
N THR A 50 -13.70 5.18 6.38
CA THR A 50 -14.00 5.01 7.80
C THR A 50 -12.86 4.63 8.70
N VAL A 51 -12.30 3.47 8.39
CA VAL A 51 -11.63 2.50 9.26
C VAL A 51 -10.12 2.57 9.07
N GLY A 52 -9.64 3.02 7.92
CA GLY A 52 -8.24 3.20 7.61
C GLY A 52 -8.00 3.56 6.15
N VAL A 53 -6.79 3.22 5.70
CA VAL A 53 -6.35 3.47 4.34
C VAL A 53 -5.99 2.14 3.73
N ARG A 54 -6.63 1.81 2.60
CA ARG A 54 -6.28 0.64 1.80
C ARG A 54 -5.66 1.12 0.51
N ILE A 55 -4.60 0.46 0.09
CA ILE A 55 -3.95 0.76 -1.18
C ILE A 55 -3.80 -0.54 -1.95
N TYR A 56 -3.96 -0.46 -3.27
CA TYR A 56 -3.53 -1.53 -4.15
C TYR A 56 -2.18 -1.17 -4.71
N VAL A 57 -1.30 -2.16 -4.71
CA VAL A 57 0.06 -2.02 -5.20
C VAL A 57 0.41 -3.15 -6.14
N ARG A 58 1.34 -2.89 -7.06
CA ARG A 58 1.87 -3.89 -7.98
C ARG A 58 3.38 -4.00 -7.79
N ARG A 59 3.89 -5.22 -7.79
CA ARG A 59 5.34 -5.45 -7.70
C ARG A 59 6.03 -4.91 -8.96
N THR A 60 7.10 -4.16 -8.77
CA THR A 60 7.96 -3.62 -9.83
C THR A 60 9.09 -4.59 -10.17
#